data_AF-A0A8T4TBQ2-F1
#
_entry.id   AF-A0A8T4TBQ2-F1
#
_cell.length_a   1.000
_cell.length_b   1.000
_cell.length_c   1.000
_cell.angle_alpha   90.00
_cell.angle_beta   90.00
_cell.angle_gamma   90.00
#
_symmetry.space_group_name_H-M   'P 1'
#
loop_
_entity.id
_entity.type
_entity.pdbx_description
1 polymer ?
#
loop_
_entity_poly.entity_id
_entity_poly.type
_entity_poly.pdbx_seq_one_letter_code
_entity_poly.pdbx_strand_id
1 'polypeptide(L)'
;MKKGELQIYESVFVIFFFVVIFMIGFFLFYRFTIEDIKGSNFEFQDYKFKQLIGIIPSMYEVRCSFSLSDTECIDLSKAIAFKKVSKDYFNIFGYKKISIKEVYPEDKNAVVIYEKIPNKYKTRREISSPVAIYDATLDKFKVGKIILEWYY
;
A
#
# COMPACT_ATOMS: atom_id res chain seq x y z
N MET A 1 25.50 -28.44 -58.98
CA MET A 1 25.09 -27.33 -58.07
C MET A 1 26.25 -26.35 -57.98
N LYS A 2 26.00 -25.08 -58.30
CA LYS A 2 27.07 -24.08 -58.42
C LYS A 2 27.52 -23.69 -57.01
N LYS A 3 28.84 -23.63 -56.76
CA LYS A 3 29.41 -23.30 -55.43
C LYS A 3 28.82 -22.02 -54.80
N GLY A 4 28.39 -21.05 -55.64
CA GLY A 4 27.72 -19.84 -55.18
C GLY A 4 26.34 -20.06 -54.53
N GLU A 5 25.58 -21.08 -54.95
CA GLU A 5 24.28 -21.41 -54.35
C GLU A 5 24.45 -21.92 -52.91
N LEU A 6 25.49 -22.73 -52.67
CA LEU A 6 25.79 -23.27 -51.34
C LEU A 6 26.14 -22.17 -50.33
N GLN A 7 26.94 -21.18 -50.75
CA GLN A 7 27.37 -20.08 -49.91
C GLN A 7 26.23 -19.12 -49.53
N ILE A 8 25.23 -18.98 -50.41
CA ILE A 8 24.00 -18.23 -50.11
C ILE A 8 23.19 -18.94 -49.02
N TYR A 9 23.03 -20.26 -49.09
CA TYR A 9 22.31 -21.01 -48.05
C TYR A 9 22.99 -20.95 -46.69
N GLU A 10 24.32 -21.02 -46.64
CA GLU A 10 25.09 -20.89 -45.40
C GLU A 10 24.87 -19.51 -44.75
N SER A 11 24.93 -18.44 -45.53
CA SER A 11 24.70 -17.07 -45.06
C SER A 11 23.26 -16.86 -44.56
N VAL A 12 22.27 -17.41 -45.27
CA VAL A 12 20.85 -17.36 -44.87
C VAL A 12 20.63 -18.11 -43.56
N PHE A 13 21.27 -19.27 -43.38
CA PHE A 13 21.15 -20.06 -42.16
C PHE A 13 21.73 -19.32 -40.93
N VAL A 14 22.87 -18.64 -41.10
CA VAL A 14 23.46 -17.81 -40.05
C VAL A 14 22.51 -16.68 -39.64
N ILE A 15 21.97 -15.95 -40.62
CA ILE A 15 21.01 -14.86 -40.35
C ILE A 15 19.76 -15.39 -39.63
N PHE A 16 19.23 -16.54 -40.08
CA PHE A 16 18.08 -17.18 -39.45
C PHE A 16 18.35 -17.50 -37.97
N PHE A 17 19.53 -18.05 -37.66
CA PHE A 17 19.91 -18.38 -36.28
C PHE A 17 19.96 -17.14 -35.39
N PHE A 18 20.51 -16.03 -35.88
CA PHE A 18 20.50 -14.76 -35.15
C PHE A 18 19.09 -14.24 -34.90
N VAL A 19 18.19 -14.31 -35.89
CA VAL A 19 16.79 -13.89 -35.73
C VAL A 19 16.10 -14.71 -34.64
N VAL A 20 16.31 -16.02 -34.59
CA VAL A 20 15.74 -16.89 -33.55
C VAL A 20 16.26 -16.51 -32.16
N ILE A 21 17.58 -16.26 -32.03
CA ILE A 21 18.17 -15.79 -30.77
C ILE A 21 17.55 -14.46 -30.34
N PHE A 22 17.40 -13.50 -31.26
CA PHE A 22 16.77 -12.23 -30.96
C PHE A 22 15.32 -12.38 -30.50
N MET A 23 14.52 -13.24 -31.15
CA MET A 23 13.14 -13.49 -30.72
C MET A 23 13.07 -14.03 -29.29
N ILE A 24 13.94 -14.99 -28.94
CA ILE A 24 14.03 -15.53 -27.58
C ILE A 24 14.46 -14.44 -26.59
N GLY A 25 15.47 -13.65 -26.95
CA GLY A 25 15.96 -12.54 -26.14
C GLY A 25 14.86 -11.51 -25.84
N PHE A 26 14.13 -11.07 -26.87
CA PHE A 26 13.01 -10.14 -26.70
C PHE A 26 11.88 -10.72 -25.85
N PHE A 27 11.56 -12.00 -26.03
CA PHE A 27 10.52 -12.65 -25.25
C PHE A 27 10.88 -12.72 -23.76
N LEU A 28 12.12 -13.10 -23.43
CA LEU A 28 12.61 -13.13 -22.06
C LEU A 28 12.64 -11.71 -21.46
N PHE A 29 13.20 -10.75 -22.18
CA PHE A 29 13.28 -9.35 -21.75
C PHE A 29 11.89 -8.78 -21.44
N TYR A 30 10.90 -9.05 -22.31
CA TYR A 30 9.53 -8.59 -22.10
C TYR A 30 8.89 -9.18 -20.84
N ARG A 31 9.13 -10.47 -20.57
CA ARG A 31 8.63 -11.11 -19.34
C ARG A 31 9.24 -10.49 -18.09
N PHE A 32 10.56 -10.35 -18.04
CA PHE A 32 11.24 -9.72 -16.90
C PHE A 32 10.77 -8.29 -16.67
N THR A 33 10.68 -7.50 -17.75
CA THR A 33 10.21 -6.10 -17.66
C THR A 33 8.79 -6.00 -17.07
N ILE A 34 7.88 -6.90 -17.44
CA ILE A 34 6.52 -6.91 -16.87
C ILE A 34 6.52 -7.25 -15.39
N GLU A 35 7.35 -8.20 -14.96
CA GLU A 35 7.45 -8.60 -13.56
C GLU A 35 8.02 -7.45 -12.71
N ASP A 36 9.05 -6.77 -13.20
CA ASP A 36 9.65 -5.61 -12.55
C ASP A 36 8.65 -4.45 -12.43
N ILE A 37 7.88 -4.16 -13.49
CA ILE A 37 6.83 -3.13 -13.46
C ILE A 37 5.77 -3.47 -12.40
N LYS A 38 5.37 -4.75 -12.28
CA LYS A 38 4.43 -5.18 -11.24
C LYS A 38 5.03 -4.98 -9.85
N GLY A 39 6.29 -5.37 -9.66
CA GLY A 39 7.02 -5.19 -8.40
C GLY A 39 7.09 -3.73 -7.98
N SER A 40 7.54 -2.85 -8.88
CA SER A 40 7.64 -1.41 -8.66
C SER A 40 6.28 -0.77 -8.34
N ASN A 41 5.21 -1.22 -9.00
CA ASN A 41 3.87 -0.75 -8.67
C ASN A 41 3.46 -1.15 -7.24
N PHE A 42 3.78 -2.36 -6.78
CA PHE A 42 3.50 -2.76 -5.39
C PHE A 42 4.29 -1.92 -4.38
N GLU A 43 5.58 -1.68 -4.62
CA GLU A 43 6.41 -0.85 -3.75
C GLU A 43 5.89 0.59 -3.69
N PHE A 44 5.49 1.15 -4.83
CA PHE A 44 4.90 2.47 -4.91
C PHE A 44 3.59 2.58 -4.12
N GLN A 45 2.75 1.54 -4.16
CA GLN A 45 1.55 1.48 -3.34
C GLN A 45 1.89 1.41 -1.85
N ASP A 46 2.82 0.53 -1.45
CA ASP A 46 3.28 0.42 -0.06
C ASP A 46 3.83 1.77 0.47
N TYR A 47 4.58 2.50 -0.36
CA TYR A 47 5.06 3.84 -0.03
C TYR A 47 3.92 4.85 0.20
N LYS A 48 2.90 4.87 -0.68
CA LYS A 48 1.70 5.70 -0.49
C LYS A 48 0.95 5.35 0.79
N PHE A 49 0.84 4.08 1.12
CA PHE A 49 0.19 3.65 2.37
C PHE A 49 0.98 4.07 3.61
N LYS A 50 2.32 4.02 3.56
CA LYS A 50 3.20 4.55 4.62
C LYS A 50 3.07 6.06 4.80
N GLN A 51 2.89 6.81 3.72
CA GLN A 51 2.61 8.25 3.84
C GLN A 51 1.23 8.50 4.46
N LEU A 52 0.21 7.74 4.03
CA LEU A 52 -1.15 7.89 4.52
C LEU A 52 -1.24 7.62 6.03
N ILE A 53 -0.61 6.54 6.51
CA ILE A 53 -0.63 6.20 7.94
C ILE A 53 0.06 7.27 8.81
N GLY A 54 1.06 7.97 8.29
CA GLY A 54 1.71 9.10 8.96
C GLY A 54 0.88 10.39 8.95
N ILE A 55 0.02 10.58 7.95
CA ILE A 55 -0.85 11.77 7.86
C ILE A 55 -2.07 11.66 8.76
N ILE A 56 -2.63 10.46 8.96
CA ILE A 56 -3.87 10.28 9.73
C ILE A 56 -3.81 10.96 11.13
N PRO A 57 -2.78 10.75 11.97
CA PRO A 57 -2.69 11.42 13.28
C PRO A 57 -2.70 12.95 13.22
N SER A 58 -2.29 13.54 12.09
CA SER A 58 -2.26 15.00 11.90
C SER A 58 -3.58 15.61 11.43
N MET A 59 -4.57 14.78 11.06
CA MET A 59 -5.88 15.25 10.60
C MET A 59 -6.69 15.85 11.76
N TYR A 60 -7.32 17.01 11.56
CA TYR A 60 -8.06 17.72 12.62
C TYR A 60 -9.18 16.88 13.25
N GLU A 61 -9.74 15.95 12.48
CA GLU A 61 -10.83 15.05 12.87
C GLU A 61 -10.38 13.96 13.84
N VAL A 62 -9.07 13.74 14.01
CA VAL A 62 -8.53 12.71 14.92
C VAL A 62 -7.38 13.22 15.79
N ARG A 63 -6.74 14.35 15.44
CA ARG A 63 -5.59 14.91 16.16
C ARG A 63 -5.94 15.34 17.57
N CYS A 64 -5.01 15.13 18.51
CA CYS A 64 -5.11 15.60 19.88
C CYS A 64 -5.19 17.14 19.97
N SER A 65 -6.02 17.66 20.88
CA SER A 65 -6.20 19.12 21.06
C SER A 65 -5.13 19.79 21.93
N PHE A 66 -4.47 19.03 22.82
CA PHE A 66 -3.65 19.57 23.91
C PHE A 66 -2.19 19.11 23.90
N SER A 67 -1.74 18.44 22.85
CA SER A 67 -0.37 17.89 22.78
C SER A 67 0.63 18.95 22.30
N LEU A 68 1.71 19.18 23.06
CA LEU A 68 2.88 19.97 22.63
C LEU A 68 3.73 19.24 21.56
N SER A 69 3.42 17.96 21.28
CA SER A 69 4.02 17.13 20.25
C SER A 69 2.94 16.79 19.22
N ASP A 70 2.89 17.55 18.13
CA ASP A 70 1.79 17.54 17.16
C ASP A 70 1.76 16.31 16.22
N THR A 71 2.78 15.45 16.23
CA THR A 71 3.02 14.57 15.07
C THR A 71 2.50 13.14 15.21
N GLU A 72 2.19 12.62 16.40
CA GLU A 72 1.88 11.19 16.57
C GLU A 72 0.82 10.91 17.65
N CYS A 73 -0.19 11.78 17.77
CA CYS A 73 -1.24 11.64 18.77
C CYS A 73 -2.65 11.60 18.15
N ILE A 74 -3.44 10.61 18.54
CA ILE A 74 -4.85 10.46 18.18
C ILE A 74 -5.73 10.61 19.41
N ASP A 75 -6.68 11.54 19.35
CA ASP A 75 -7.77 11.67 20.31
C ASP A 75 -8.83 10.61 20.03
N LEU A 76 -9.02 9.69 20.97
CA LEU A 76 -9.95 8.58 20.85
C LEU A 76 -11.40 9.06 20.66
N SER A 77 -11.79 10.13 21.36
CA SER A 77 -13.16 10.67 21.28
C SER A 77 -13.43 11.26 19.91
N LYS A 78 -12.46 12.00 19.36
CA LYS A 78 -12.55 12.52 17.99
C LYS A 78 -12.51 11.41 16.95
N ALA A 79 -11.66 10.41 17.12
CA ALA A 79 -11.60 9.26 16.22
C ALA A 79 -12.92 8.45 16.19
N ILE A 80 -13.58 8.31 17.33
CA ILE A 80 -14.92 7.71 17.42
C ILE A 80 -15.96 8.60 16.72
N ALA A 81 -15.88 9.92 16.90
CA ALA A 81 -16.78 10.87 16.22
C ALA A 81 -16.56 10.85 14.69
N PHE A 82 -15.30 10.79 14.25
CA PHE A 82 -14.90 10.71 12.85
C PHE A 82 -15.57 9.55 12.13
N LYS A 83 -15.75 8.39 12.80
CA LYS A 83 -16.47 7.24 12.24
C LYS A 83 -17.82 7.62 11.63
N LYS A 84 -18.55 8.57 12.21
CA LYS A 84 -19.87 9.01 11.73
C LYS A 84 -19.79 9.79 10.41
N VAL A 85 -18.75 10.59 10.22
CA VAL A 85 -18.51 11.43 9.01
C VAL A 85 -17.53 10.78 8.03
N SER A 86 -16.95 9.64 8.40
CA SER A 86 -15.91 8.92 7.65
C SER A 86 -16.31 8.56 6.21
N LYS A 87 -17.62 8.49 5.92
CA LYS A 87 -18.16 8.23 4.58
C LYS A 87 -17.77 9.30 3.57
N ASP A 88 -17.62 10.55 4.01
CA ASP A 88 -17.30 11.69 3.14
C ASP A 88 -15.83 11.68 2.69
N TYR A 89 -15.00 10.86 3.35
CA TYR A 89 -13.55 10.74 3.09
C TYR A 89 -13.23 9.63 2.08
N PHE A 90 -14.23 9.10 1.35
CA PHE A 90 -14.00 8.08 0.33
C PHE A 90 -13.01 8.53 -0.74
N ASN A 91 -13.04 9.81 -1.14
CA ASN A 91 -12.13 10.35 -2.15
C ASN A 91 -10.67 10.37 -1.68
N ILE A 92 -10.43 10.35 -0.35
CA ILE A 92 -9.10 10.37 0.25
C ILE A 92 -8.64 8.94 0.54
N PHE A 93 -9.48 8.15 1.21
CA PHE A 93 -9.09 6.82 1.69
C PHE A 93 -9.45 5.69 0.73
N GLY A 94 -10.47 5.83 -0.12
CA GLY A 94 -10.91 4.79 -1.06
C GLY A 94 -11.23 3.47 -0.37
N TYR A 95 -10.90 2.35 -1.01
CA TYR A 95 -11.15 1.01 -0.46
C TYR A 95 -10.09 0.59 0.57
N LYS A 96 -10.26 1.05 1.81
CA LYS A 96 -9.38 0.77 2.94
C LYS A 96 -10.18 0.54 4.23
N LYS A 97 -9.52 -0.05 5.21
CA LYS A 97 -9.99 -0.11 6.59
C LYS A 97 -8.95 0.50 7.50
N ILE A 98 -9.37 1.48 8.30
CA ILE A 98 -8.51 2.17 9.27
C ILE A 98 -9.04 1.82 10.65
N SER A 99 -8.16 1.29 11.49
CA SER A 99 -8.49 0.96 12.87
C SER A 99 -7.38 1.39 13.82
N ILE A 100 -7.76 1.62 15.07
CA ILE A 100 -6.86 2.03 16.15
C ILE A 100 -6.95 0.96 17.22
N LYS A 101 -5.80 0.44 17.66
CA LYS A 101 -5.73 -0.55 18.73
C LYS A 101 -4.92 0.01 19.90
N GLU A 102 -5.53 0.03 21.07
CA GLU A 102 -4.82 0.26 22.34
C GLU A 102 -4.02 -1.01 22.68
N VAL A 103 -2.73 -0.86 22.94
CA VAL A 103 -1.80 -1.97 23.23
C VAL A 103 -1.39 -1.96 24.70
N TYR A 104 -1.34 -0.78 25.33
CA TYR A 104 -1.00 -0.62 26.73
C TYR A 104 -1.81 0.55 27.34
N PRO A 105 -2.34 0.43 28.57
CA PRO A 105 -2.07 -0.61 29.57
C PRO A 105 -2.82 -1.94 29.37
N GLU A 106 -3.89 -1.94 28.60
CA GLU A 106 -4.68 -3.14 28.30
C GLU A 106 -4.73 -3.37 26.79
N ASP A 107 -4.59 -4.62 26.35
CA ASP A 107 -4.73 -4.97 24.93
C ASP A 107 -6.21 -5.00 24.55
N LYS A 108 -6.74 -3.85 24.13
CA LYS A 108 -8.15 -3.71 23.77
C LYS A 108 -8.41 -4.07 22.33
N ASN A 109 -9.68 -4.35 22.03
CA ASN A 109 -10.13 -4.58 20.66
C ASN A 109 -9.90 -3.33 19.80
N ALA A 110 -9.52 -3.56 18.54
CA ALA A 110 -9.30 -2.48 17.59
C ALA A 110 -10.62 -1.74 17.30
N VAL A 111 -10.59 -0.42 17.42
CA VAL A 111 -11.70 0.47 17.08
C VAL A 111 -11.58 0.85 15.62
N VAL A 112 -12.56 0.45 14.81
CA VAL A 112 -12.62 0.80 13.38
C VAL A 112 -13.19 2.19 13.21
N ILE A 113 -12.42 3.08 12.58
CA ILE A 113 -12.77 4.50 12.36
C ILE A 113 -13.12 4.79 10.91
N TYR A 114 -12.69 3.95 9.97
CA TYR A 114 -13.07 4.00 8.56
C TYR A 114 -13.10 2.58 8.00
N GLU A 115 -14.12 2.25 7.21
CA GLU A 115 -14.22 0.95 6.55
C GLU A 115 -14.95 1.07 5.21
N LYS A 116 -14.23 0.77 4.14
CA LYS A 116 -14.76 0.59 2.80
C LYS A 116 -14.10 -0.61 2.15
N ILE A 117 -14.83 -1.72 2.12
CA ILE A 117 -14.37 -2.98 1.55
C ILE A 117 -15.00 -3.13 0.17
N PRO A 118 -14.23 -3.41 -0.89
CA PRO A 118 -14.78 -3.65 -2.21
C PRO A 118 -15.45 -5.03 -2.25
N ASN A 119 -16.48 -5.19 -3.08
CA ASN A 119 -17.20 -6.46 -3.22
C ASN A 119 -16.31 -7.63 -3.70
N LYS A 120 -15.22 -7.32 -4.40
CA LYS A 120 -14.23 -8.28 -4.89
C LYS A 120 -12.84 -7.69 -4.74
N TYR A 121 -11.93 -8.45 -4.14
CA TYR A 121 -10.49 -8.14 -4.08
C TYR A 121 -9.70 -9.45 -4.18
N LYS A 122 -8.47 -9.38 -4.70
CA LYS A 122 -7.56 -10.52 -4.81
C LYS A 122 -6.77 -10.72 -3.52
N THR A 123 -6.35 -9.64 -2.87
CA THR A 123 -5.47 -9.70 -1.70
C THR A 123 -5.81 -8.61 -0.68
N ARG A 124 -5.59 -8.92 0.60
CA ARG A 124 -5.61 -7.96 1.71
C ARG A 124 -4.18 -7.78 2.23
N ARG A 125 -3.77 -6.54 2.42
CA ARG A 125 -2.50 -6.21 3.09
C ARG A 125 -2.75 -5.27 4.25
N GLU A 126 -1.86 -5.33 5.23
CA GLU A 126 -1.95 -4.58 6.47
C GLU A 126 -0.60 -3.92 6.76
N ILE A 127 -0.65 -2.65 7.16
CA ILE A 127 0.49 -1.93 7.74
C ILE A 127 0.06 -1.29 9.05
N SER A 128 0.95 -1.26 10.02
CA SER A 128 0.69 -0.61 11.30
C SER A 128 1.82 0.32 11.71
N SER A 129 1.47 1.41 12.38
CA SER A 129 2.42 2.37 12.97
C SER A 129 2.05 2.60 14.43
N PRO A 130 3.04 2.71 15.34
CA PRO A 130 2.76 3.13 16.71
C PRO A 130 2.15 4.53 16.75
N VAL A 131 1.33 4.80 17.76
CA VAL A 131 0.68 6.10 17.98
C VAL A 131 0.33 6.28 19.46
N ALA A 132 0.37 7.52 19.94
CA ALA A 132 -0.18 7.87 21.25
C ALA A 132 -1.70 8.03 21.12
N ILE A 133 -2.46 7.34 21.98
CA ILE A 133 -3.92 7.47 22.05
C ILE A 133 -4.26 8.30 23.28
N TYR A 134 -4.93 9.43 23.07
CA TYR A 134 -5.44 10.27 24.15
C TYR A 134 -6.90 9.91 24.45
N ASP A 135 -7.17 9.59 25.71
CA ASP A 135 -8.51 9.28 26.23
C ASP A 135 -9.03 10.47 27.03
N ALA A 136 -9.91 11.27 26.41
CA ALA A 136 -10.48 12.47 27.03
C ALA A 136 -11.38 12.18 28.24
N THR A 137 -11.83 10.93 28.42
CA THR A 137 -12.70 10.55 29.55
C THR A 137 -11.88 10.34 30.83
N LEU A 138 -10.66 9.82 30.68
CA LEU A 138 -9.74 9.51 31.77
C LEU A 138 -8.61 10.54 31.89
N ASP A 139 -8.53 11.47 30.96
CA ASP A 139 -7.44 12.45 30.78
C ASP A 139 -6.06 11.80 30.80
N LYS A 140 -5.90 10.72 30.02
CA LYS A 140 -4.66 9.92 29.99
C LYS A 140 -4.24 9.55 28.59
N PHE A 141 -2.93 9.52 28.40
CA PHE A 141 -2.30 8.95 27.21
C PHE A 141 -2.08 7.45 27.39
N LYS A 142 -2.26 6.74 26.29
CA LYS A 142 -2.10 5.29 26.18
C LYS A 142 -1.28 4.99 24.95
N VAL A 143 -0.61 3.84 24.96
CA VAL A 143 0.18 3.42 23.80
C VAL A 143 -0.69 2.55 22.92
N GLY A 144 -0.72 2.86 21.63
CA GLY A 144 -1.45 2.09 20.67
C GLY A 144 -0.74 1.98 19.34
N LYS A 145 -1.45 1.40 18.38
CA LYS A 145 -1.07 1.38 16.99
C LYS A 145 -2.27 1.73 16.13
N ILE A 146 -2.00 2.48 15.07
CA ILE A 146 -2.93 2.61 13.95
C ILE A 146 -2.65 1.46 12.98
N ILE A 147 -3.71 0.87 12.45
CA ILE A 147 -3.69 -0.26 11.53
C ILE A 147 -4.45 0.15 10.28
N LEU A 148 -3.76 0.09 9.15
CA LEU A 148 -4.29 0.41 7.84
C LEU A 148 -4.31 -0.87 7.00
N GLU A 149 -5.49 -1.25 6.56
CA GLU A 149 -5.69 -2.34 5.63
C GLU A 149 -6.14 -1.82 4.28
N TRP A 150 -5.64 -2.41 3.20
CA TRP A 150 -6.13 -2.12 1.86
C TRP A 150 -6.42 -3.40 1.08
N TYR A 151 -7.33 -3.24 0.13
CA TYR A 151 -7.89 -4.32 -0.67
C TYR A 151 -7.62 -4.01 -2.14
N TYR A 152 -6.95 -4.91 -2.85
CA TYR A 152 -6.69 -4.82 -4.29
C TYR A 152 -7.04 -6.13 -5.00
#